data_AF-K2QFJ0-F1
#
_entry.id   AF-K2QFJ0-F1
#
_cell.length_a   1.000
_cell.length_b   1.000
_cell.length_c   1.000
_cell.angle_alpha   90.00
_cell.angle_beta   90.00
_cell.angle_gamma   90.00
#
_symmetry.space_group_name_H-M   'P 1'
#
loop_
_entity.id
_entity.type
_entity.pdbx_description
1 polymer ?
#
loop_
_entity_poly.entity_id
_entity_poly.type
_entity_poly.pdbx_seq_one_letter_code
_entity_poly.pdbx_strand_id
1 'polypeptide(L)' 'MLARQMMMRKLEGRRTSSRLPELVDLVMARPLISAGMVAKTLEVTPQGARRIVQELGLREMTGRGRFRAWGIL' A
#
# COMPACT_ATOMS: atom_id res chain seq x y z
N MET A 1 -15.44 9.28 5.85
CA MET A 1 -14.19 8.55 5.52
C MET A 1 -14.46 7.49 4.45
N LEU A 2 -14.63 7.90 3.18
CA LEU A 2 -14.95 6.97 2.08
C LEU A 2 -13.71 6.22 1.58
N ALA A 3 -12.57 6.91 1.47
CA ALA A 3 -11.31 6.35 0.96
C ALA A 3 -10.83 5.13 1.76
N ARG A 4 -10.91 5.17 3.10
CA ARG A 4 -10.53 4.06 3.99
C ARG A 4 -11.35 2.81 3.71
N GLN A 5 -12.67 2.95 3.58
CA GLN A 5 -13.57 1.81 3.31
C GLN A 5 -13.36 1.24 1.90
N MET A 6 -13.15 2.10 0.90
CA MET A 6 -12.84 1.65 -0.47
C MET A 6 -11.52 0.88 -0.52
N MET A 7 -10.48 1.33 0.19
CA MET A 7 -9.21 0.62 0.29
C MET A 7 -9.34 -0.71 1.04
N MET A 8 -10.05 -0.74 2.16
CA MET A 8 -10.31 -2.00 2.88
C MET A 8 -11.05 -3.01 1.99
N ARG A 9 -12.02 -2.57 1.19
CA ARG A 9 -12.77 -3.45 0.29
C ARG A 9 -11.91 -4.07 -0.82
N LYS A 10 -10.90 -3.33 -1.32
CA LYS A 10 -9.91 -3.87 -2.26
C LYS A 10 -8.99 -4.90 -1.61
N LEU A 11 -8.80 -4.81 -0.29
CA LEU A 11 -7.91 -5.67 0.49
C LEU A 11 -8.63 -6.89 1.12
N GLU A 12 -9.96 -6.87 1.30
CA GLU A 12 -10.77 -7.96 1.87
C GLU A 12 -10.60 -9.31 1.15
N GLY A 13 -10.27 -9.31 -0.15
CA GLY A 13 -10.04 -10.52 -0.93
C GLY A 13 -8.72 -11.25 -0.61
N ARG A 14 -7.79 -10.60 0.09
CA ARG A 14 -6.58 -11.26 0.60
C ARG A 14 -6.84 -11.75 2.01
N ARG A 15 -7.02 -13.07 2.15
CA ARG A 15 -7.10 -13.82 3.42
C ARG A 15 -6.48 -13.03 4.57
N THR A 16 -7.36 -12.43 5.36
CA THR A 16 -7.18 -11.77 6.66
C THR A 16 -5.73 -11.70 7.15
N SER A 17 -4.93 -10.81 6.54
CA SER A 17 -3.70 -10.38 7.20
C SER A 17 -4.09 -9.32 8.22
N SER A 18 -3.81 -9.59 9.50
CA SER A 18 -4.09 -8.71 10.64
C SER A 18 -3.51 -7.29 10.51
N ARG A 19 -2.66 -7.05 9.51
CA ARG A 19 -1.93 -5.81 9.28
C ARG A 19 -2.45 -4.99 8.10
N LEU A 20 -3.48 -5.47 7.39
CA LEU A 20 -4.14 -4.70 6.32
C LEU A 20 -4.68 -3.34 6.80
N PRO A 21 -5.28 -3.20 8.01
CA PRO A 21 -5.68 -1.90 8.53
C PRO A 21 -4.50 -0.93 8.67
N GLU A 22 -3.35 -1.41 9.17
CA GLU A 22 -2.13 -0.58 9.32
C GLU A 22 -1.61 -0.07 7.98
N LEU A 23 -1.74 -0.84 6.90
CA LEU A 23 -1.41 -0.34 5.57
C LEU A 23 -2.30 0.83 5.18
N VAL A 24 -3.62 0.69 5.36
CA VAL A 24 -4.57 1.76 5.00
C VAL A 24 -4.26 3.01 5.80
N ASP A 25 -3.99 2.86 7.09
CA ASP A 25 -3.64 3.99 7.96
C ASP A 25 -2.29 4.62 7.55
N LEU A 26 -1.31 3.82 7.12
CA LEU A 26 -0.03 4.31 6.58
C LEU A 26 -0.23 5.15 5.29
N VAL A 27 -1.06 4.69 4.36
CA VAL A 27 -1.33 5.41 3.11
C VAL A 27 -2.12 6.69 3.38
N MET A 28 -3.07 6.65 4.32
CA MET A 28 -3.85 7.82 4.72
C MET A 28 -2.99 8.86 5.46
N ALA A 29 -1.98 8.42 6.22
CA ALA A 29 -1.08 9.30 6.96
C ALA A 29 0.03 9.91 6.08
N ARG A 30 0.41 9.26 4.97
CA ARG A 30 1.53 9.69 4.13
C ARG A 30 1.14 9.66 2.65
N PRO A 31 1.15 10.81 1.95
CA PRO A 31 0.77 10.87 0.53
C PRO A 31 1.78 10.18 -0.40
N LEU A 32 2.94 9.75 0.13
CA LEU A 32 3.98 9.06 -0.62
C LEU A 32 4.52 7.89 0.21
N ILE A 33 4.32 6.66 -0.28
CA ILE A 33 4.80 5.44 0.38
C ILE A 33 5.64 4.59 -0.58
N SER A 34 6.70 3.98 -0.08
CA SER A 34 7.57 3.08 -0.85
C SER A 34 7.26 1.61 -0.56
N ALA A 35 7.65 0.72 -1.47
CA ALA A 35 7.45 -0.72 -1.29
C ALA A 35 8.25 -1.26 -0.10
N GLY A 36 9.41 -0.66 0.20
CA GLY A 36 10.20 -1.00 1.39
C GLY A 36 9.50 -0.59 2.68
N MET A 37 8.79 0.54 2.68
CA MET A 37 7.98 0.99 3.82
C MET A 37 6.83 0.02 4.07
N VAL A 38 6.10 -0.35 3.02
CA VAL A 38 5.00 -1.34 3.11
C VAL A 38 5.51 -2.72 3.52
N ALA A 39 6.64 -3.17 2.98
CA ALA A 39 7.26 -4.44 3.34
C ALA A 39 7.62 -4.48 4.84
N LYS A 40 8.18 -3.40 5.38
CA LYS A 40 8.52 -3.29 6.79
C LYS A 40 7.29 -3.24 7.69
N THR A 41 6.25 -2.49 7.32
CA THR A 41 5.02 -2.38 8.10
C THR A 41 4.25 -3.69 8.15
N LEU A 42 4.15 -4.40 7.02
CA LEU A 42 3.38 -5.63 6.92
C LEU A 42 4.21 -6.90 7.19
N GLU A 43 5.51 -6.74 7.45
CA GLU A 43 6.52 -7.81 7.49
C GLU A 43 6.35 -8.82 6.34
N VAL A 44 6.14 -8.30 5.14
CA VAL A 44 6.02 -9.10 3.91
C VAL A 44 7.25 -8.92 3.05
N THR A 45 7.46 -9.83 2.10
CA THR A 45 8.53 -9.67 1.11
C THR A 45 8.33 -8.38 0.29
N PRO A 46 9.41 -7.75 -0.21
CA PRO A 46 9.30 -6.56 -1.07
C PRO A 46 8.43 -6.77 -2.32
N GLN A 47 8.41 -7.99 -2.86
CA GLN A 47 7.52 -8.35 -3.97
C GLN A 47 6.05 -8.44 -3.53
N GLY A 48 5.79 -9.01 -2.35
CA GLY A 48 4.46 -9.00 -1.73
C GLY A 48 3.94 -7.57 -1.52
N ALA A 49 4.78 -6.70 -0.97
CA ALA A 49 4.48 -5.29 -0.77
C ALA A 49 4.14 -4.57 -2.09
N ARG A 50 4.94 -4.77 -3.15
CA ARG A 50 4.66 -4.19 -4.48
C ARG A 50 3.31 -4.62 -5.03
N ARG A 51 2.95 -5.90 -4.89
CA ARG A 51 1.66 -6.42 -5.36
C ARG A 51 0.49 -5.78 -4.61
N ILE A 52 0.61 -5.60 -3.30
CA ILE A 52 -0.42 -4.96 -2.47
C ILE A 52 -0.60 -3.48 -2.86
N VAL A 53 0.50 -2.75 -3.06
CA VAL A 53 0.48 -1.34 -3.48
C VAL A 53 -0.20 -1.14 -4.84
N GLN A 54 0.03 -2.05 -5.79
CA GLN A 54 -0.65 -2.05 -7.10
C GLN A 54 -2.15 -2.33 -6.97
N GLU A 55 -2.54 -3.28 -6.11
CA GLU A 55 -3.96 -3.62 -5.87
C GLU A 55 -4.73 -2.45 -5.23
N LEU A 56 -4.10 -1.66 -4.38
CA LEU A 56 -4.69 -0.42 -3.85
C LEU A 56 -4.97 0.63 -4.94
N GLY A 57 -4.34 0.50 -6.11
CA GLY A 57 -4.45 1.46 -7.21
C GLY A 57 -3.67 2.75 -6.96
N LEU A 58 -2.63 2.69 -6.14
CA LEU A 58 -1.78 3.84 -5.88
C LEU A 58 -0.95 4.15 -7.12
N ARG A 59 -0.86 5.44 -7.47
CA ARG A 59 -0.16 5.86 -8.68
C ARG A 59 1.33 5.99 -8.39
N GLU A 60 2.16 5.37 -9.22
CA GLU A 60 3.62 5.53 -9.15
C GLU A 60 3.94 7.00 -9.46
N MET A 61 4.43 7.72 -8.45
CA MET A 61 4.79 9.13 -8.57
C MET A 61 6.26 9.32 -8.93
N THR A 62 7.11 8.36 -8.57
CA THR A 62 8.55 8.39 -8.89
C THR A 62 8.79 7.74 -10.25
N GLY A 63 8.93 8.54 -11.29
CA GLY A 63 9.39 8.04 -12.59
C GLY A 63 10.89 7.78 -12.55
N ARG A 64 11.29 6.49 -12.65
CA ARG A 64 12.64 5.95 -12.96
C ARG A 64 13.37 5.27 -11.78
N GLY A 65 13.54 3.94 -11.91
CA GLY A 65 14.64 3.21 -11.27
C GLY A 65 14.33 2.46 -9.98
N ARG A 66 15.39 2.20 -9.19
CA ARG A 66 15.42 1.30 -8.02
C ARG A 66 14.48 1.72 -6.89
N PHE A 67 14.12 3.00 -6.82
CA PHE A 67 13.27 3.59 -5.78
C PHE A 67 11.92 3.96 -6.36
N ARG A 68 10.92 3.12 -6.04
CA ARG A 68 9.53 3.36 -6.41
C ARG A 68 8.76 3.83 -5.18
N ALA A 69 8.02 4.92 -5.35
CA ALA A 69 7.07 5.41 -4.39
C ALA A 69 5.73 5.74 -5.05
N TRP A 70 4.66 5.49 -4.31
CA TRP A 70 3.29 5.57 -4.77
C TRP A 70 2.47 6.48 -3.86
N GLY A 71 1.49 7.18 -4.43
CA GLY A 71 0.61 8.08 -3.71
C GLY A 71 -0.86 7.91 -4.07
N ILE A 72 -1.72 8.46 -3.19
CA ILE A 72 -3.13 8.68 -3.45
C ILE A 72 -3.21 10.01 -4.19
N LEU A 73 -3.54 9.98 -5.49
CA LEU A 73 -3.89 11.17 -6.27
C LEU A 73 -5.41 11.35 -6.29
#